data_AF-A0A953DLV1-F1
#
_entry.id   AF-A0A953DLV1-F1
#
_cell.length_a   1.000
_cell.length_b   1.000
_cell.length_c   1.000
_cell.angle_alpha   90.00
_cell.angle_beta   90.00
_cell.angle_gamma   90.00
#
_symmetry.space_group_name_H-M   'P 1'
#
loop_
_entity.id
_entity.type
_entity.pdbx_description
1 polymer ?
#
loop_
_entity_poly.entity_id
_entity_poly.type
_entity_poly.pdbx_seq_one_letter_code
_entity_poly.pdbx_strand_id
1 'polypeptide(L)'
;MIACERWRDNWRVVAGDGALRVELPRSRRGWGTLVERVRRLPAGAPVVVAADGRGAARRCRAFAAESGIVPERTYVAIPSAAAPAYLVEDAPAALRAFLRVVVPPPGRTLRSRLAEPCLAALRALDVGRPLRALARSRVLVARRA
;
A
#
# COMPACT_ATOMS: atom_id res chain seq x y z
N MET A 1 -5.76 -5.33 -19.02
CA MET A 1 -5.58 -4.42 -17.86
C MET A 1 -6.49 -4.95 -16.76
N ILE A 2 -6.01 -5.87 -15.93
CA ILE A 2 -6.87 -6.64 -15.00
C ILE A 2 -7.26 -5.70 -13.85
N ALA A 3 -8.57 -5.50 -13.72
CA ALA A 3 -9.21 -4.37 -13.09
C ALA A 3 -8.88 -4.20 -11.61
N CYS A 4 -8.82 -2.94 -11.19
CA CYS A 4 -8.61 -2.53 -9.81
C CYS A 4 -9.73 -2.92 -8.82
N GLU A 5 -10.75 -3.65 -9.29
CA GLU A 5 -11.95 -3.98 -8.54
C GLU A 5 -11.73 -5.09 -7.52
N ARG A 6 -10.84 -6.06 -7.81
CA ARG A 6 -10.63 -7.24 -6.97
C ARG A 6 -9.90 -6.98 -5.64
N TRP A 7 -9.31 -5.80 -5.46
CA TRP A 7 -8.56 -5.41 -4.26
C TRP A 7 -9.20 -4.25 -3.49
N ARG A 8 -10.32 -3.72 -4.01
CA ARG A 8 -10.92 -2.46 -3.57
C ARG A 8 -11.34 -2.51 -2.10
N ASP A 9 -11.54 -3.68 -1.50
CA ASP A 9 -11.96 -3.86 -0.11
C ASP A 9 -10.93 -4.55 0.81
N ASN A 10 -9.74 -4.89 0.33
CA ASN A 10 -8.70 -5.54 1.17
C ASN A 10 -8.27 -4.66 2.37
N TRP A 11 -8.50 -3.34 2.26
CA TRP A 11 -8.25 -2.42 3.36
C TRP A 11 -9.10 -2.71 4.60
N ARG A 12 -10.27 -3.35 4.46
CA ARG A 12 -11.13 -3.70 5.61
C ARG A 12 -10.43 -4.64 6.58
N VAL A 13 -9.59 -5.53 6.06
CA VAL A 13 -8.80 -6.48 6.87
C VAL A 13 -7.80 -5.75 7.79
N VAL A 14 -7.27 -4.60 7.35
CA VAL A 14 -6.22 -3.88 8.11
C VAL A 14 -6.76 -2.73 8.95
N ALA A 15 -7.98 -2.25 8.70
CA ALA A 15 -8.53 -1.07 9.37
C ALA A 15 -9.65 -1.38 10.37
N GLY A 16 -10.21 -2.59 10.33
CA GLY A 16 -11.40 -2.95 11.10
C GLY A 16 -12.69 -2.36 10.52
N ASP A 17 -13.82 -2.87 11.00
CA ASP A 17 -15.14 -2.42 10.57
C ASP A 17 -15.43 -0.98 11.03
N GLY A 18 -16.15 -0.21 10.20
CA GLY A 18 -16.54 1.15 10.51
C GLY A 18 -15.52 2.25 10.17
N ALA A 19 -14.35 1.90 9.62
CA ALA A 19 -13.37 2.89 9.20
C ALA A 19 -13.86 3.75 8.03
N LEU A 20 -13.69 5.08 8.13
CA LEU A 20 -13.98 5.98 7.02
C LEU A 20 -12.91 5.79 5.94
N ARG A 21 -13.34 5.35 4.76
CA ARG A 21 -12.48 5.27 3.59
C ARG A 21 -12.39 6.61 2.86
N VAL A 22 -11.16 7.03 2.58
CA VAL A 22 -10.82 8.17 1.75
C VAL A 22 -9.93 7.71 0.61
N GLU A 23 -10.42 7.83 -0.63
CA GLU A 23 -9.59 7.65 -1.82
C GLU A 23 -9.00 8.99 -2.24
N LEU A 24 -7.66 9.08 -2.26
CA LEU A 24 -7.00 10.31 -2.64
C LEU A 24 -6.93 10.45 -4.18
N PRO A 25 -7.48 11.54 -4.73
CA PRO A 25 -7.28 11.85 -6.14
C PRO A 25 -5.80 12.08 -6.44
N ARG A 26 -5.42 11.95 -7.71
CA ARG A 26 -4.07 12.29 -8.18
C ARG A 26 -3.80 13.80 -8.13
N SER A 27 -4.84 14.62 -8.29
CA SER A 27 -4.79 16.07 -8.18
C SER A 27 -5.36 16.55 -6.84
N ARG A 28 -5.11 17.82 -6.48
CA ARG A 28 -5.66 18.46 -5.27
C ARG A 28 -7.14 18.88 -5.42
N ARG A 29 -7.79 18.60 -6.56
CA ARG A 29 -9.18 18.97 -6.78
C ARG A 29 -10.09 18.17 -5.83
N GLY A 30 -10.98 18.85 -5.11
CA GLY A 30 -11.86 18.21 -4.12
C GLY A 30 -11.17 17.81 -2.81
N TRP A 31 -9.88 18.13 -2.65
CA TRP A 31 -9.12 17.75 -1.45
C TRP A 31 -9.66 18.40 -0.18
N GLY A 32 -10.08 19.67 -0.25
CA GLY A 32 -10.70 20.37 0.87
C GLY A 32 -11.96 19.68 1.38
N THR A 33 -12.82 19.19 0.47
CA THR A 33 -14.02 18.44 0.85
C THR A 33 -13.69 17.13 1.57
N LEU A 34 -12.64 16.43 1.15
CA LEU A 34 -12.18 15.21 1.81
C LEU A 34 -11.58 15.50 3.20
N VAL A 35 -10.79 16.56 3.31
CA VAL A 35 -10.21 17.02 4.59
C VAL A 35 -11.32 17.38 5.58
N GLU A 36 -12.30 18.17 5.15
CA GLU A 36 -13.43 18.56 6.00
C GLU A 36 -14.28 17.36 6.41
N ARG A 37 -14.50 16.40 5.51
CA ARG A 37 -15.20 15.14 5.85
C ARG A 37 -14.49 14.36 6.96
N VAL A 38 -13.16 14.29 6.93
CA VAL A 38 -12.37 13.60 7.96
C VAL A 38 -12.36 14.38 9.28
N ARG A 39 -12.25 15.72 9.22
CA ARG A 39 -12.24 16.57 10.42
C ARG A 39 -13.53 16.49 11.23
N ARG A 40 -14.67 16.24 10.57
CA ARG A 40 -15.98 16.04 11.20
C ARG A 40 -16.13 14.71 11.95
N LEU A 41 -15.18 13.79 11.82
CA LEU A 41 -15.22 12.55 12.57
C LEU A 41 -14.93 12.79 14.06
N PRO A 42 -15.50 11.97 14.95
CA PRO A 42 -15.10 11.94 16.35
C PRO A 42 -13.60 11.69 16.50
N ALA A 43 -13.00 12.24 17.57
CA ALA A 43 -11.63 11.89 17.94
C ALA A 43 -11.49 10.38 18.15
N GLY A 44 -10.38 9.80 17.71
CA GLY A 44 -10.13 8.36 17.73
C GLY A 44 -10.82 7.54 16.64
N ALA A 45 -11.69 8.14 15.82
CA ALA A 45 -12.39 7.41 14.76
C ALA A 45 -11.39 6.82 13.73
N PRO A 46 -11.59 5.55 13.31
CA PRO A 46 -10.71 4.90 12.35
C PRO A 46 -10.87 5.50 10.94
N VAL A 47 -9.75 5.78 10.29
CA VAL A 47 -9.67 6.37 8.94
C VAL A 47 -8.70 5.58 8.09
N VAL A 48 -9.12 5.26 6.87
CA VAL A 48 -8.29 4.60 5.86
C VAL A 48 -8.11 5.53 4.68
N VAL A 49 -6.86 5.82 4.36
CA VAL A 49 -6.51 6.66 3.22
C VAL A 49 -5.82 5.80 2.16
N ALA A 50 -6.47 5.62 1.02
CA ALA A 50 -5.94 4.88 -0.12
C ALA A 50 -5.49 5.85 -1.21
N ALA A 51 -4.32 5.65 -1.81
CA ALA A 51 -3.82 6.48 -2.89
C ALA A 51 -3.07 5.67 -3.94
N ASP A 52 -3.33 5.95 -5.21
CA ASP A 52 -2.73 5.26 -6.35
C ASP A 52 -1.86 6.17 -7.23
N GLY A 53 -0.83 5.60 -7.84
CA GLY A 53 0.12 6.26 -8.72
C GLY A 53 1.37 6.81 -8.02
N ARG A 54 2.29 7.35 -8.81
CA ARG A 54 3.53 7.95 -8.32
C ARG A 54 3.22 9.03 -7.27
N GLY A 55 4.01 9.07 -6.20
CA GLY A 55 3.84 10.03 -5.11
C GLY A 55 2.71 9.72 -4.12
N ALA A 56 2.08 8.54 -4.19
CA ALA A 56 1.02 8.12 -3.26
C ALA A 56 1.43 8.29 -1.79
N ALA A 57 2.63 7.86 -1.41
CA ALA A 57 3.14 8.03 -0.05
C ALA A 57 3.20 9.50 0.40
N ARG A 58 3.69 10.41 -0.47
CA ARG A 58 3.74 11.85 -0.18
C ARG A 58 2.33 12.43 -0.04
N ARG A 59 1.39 12.01 -0.91
CA ARG A 59 0.00 12.45 -0.83
C ARG A 59 -0.71 11.96 0.44
N CYS A 60 -0.53 10.71 0.84
CA CYS A 60 -1.08 10.19 2.10
C CYS A 60 -0.53 10.98 3.30
N ARG A 61 0.77 11.27 3.34
CA ARG A 61 1.37 12.09 4.41
C ARG A 61 0.83 13.52 4.44
N ALA A 62 0.77 14.16 3.28
CA ALA A 62 0.23 15.52 3.17
C ALA A 62 -1.25 15.57 3.59
N PHE A 63 -2.06 14.59 3.15
CA PHE A 63 -3.45 14.48 3.57
C PHE A 63 -3.57 14.26 5.07
N ALA A 64 -2.73 13.40 5.65
CA ALA A 64 -2.77 13.11 7.07
C ALA A 64 -2.50 14.36 7.92
N ALA A 65 -1.46 15.12 7.56
CA ALA A 65 -1.11 16.37 8.21
C ALA A 65 -2.23 17.42 8.11
N GLU A 66 -2.88 17.54 6.94
CA GLU A 66 -3.94 18.53 6.72
C GLU A 66 -5.27 18.16 7.38
N SER A 67 -5.60 16.86 7.44
CA SER A 67 -6.87 16.37 8.01
C SER A 67 -6.84 16.11 9.51
N GLY A 68 -5.67 16.23 10.15
CA GLY A 68 -5.53 16.00 11.59
C GLY A 68 -5.77 14.54 11.96
N ILE A 69 -5.26 13.61 11.14
CA ILE A 69 -5.25 12.17 11.45
C ILE A 69 -3.83 11.75 11.83
N VAL A 70 -3.74 10.83 12.78
CA VAL A 70 -2.48 10.23 13.24
C VAL A 70 -2.27 8.92 12.50
N PRO A 71 -1.22 8.81 11.66
CA PRO A 71 -0.84 7.55 11.01
C PRO A 71 -0.51 6.46 12.03
N GLU A 72 -1.16 5.30 11.93
CA GLU A 72 -0.80 4.13 12.75
C GLU A 72 0.07 3.17 11.96
N ARG A 73 -0.39 2.81 10.76
CA ARG A 73 0.26 1.82 9.89
C ARG A 73 0.14 2.21 8.44
N THR A 74 1.22 2.05 7.69
CA THR A 74 1.21 2.26 6.23
C THR A 74 1.45 0.94 5.54
N TYR A 75 0.66 0.65 4.52
CA TYR A 75 0.73 -0.55 3.71
C TYR A 75 1.00 -0.21 2.25
N VAL A 76 1.76 -1.09 1.62
CA VAL A 76 2.04 -1.14 0.20
C VAL A 76 1.15 -2.21 -0.40
N ALA A 77 0.31 -1.84 -1.37
CA ALA A 77 -0.44 -2.82 -2.13
C ALA A 77 0.42 -3.29 -3.31
N ILE A 78 0.80 -4.57 -3.28
CA ILE A 78 1.60 -5.21 -4.32
C ILE A 78 0.66 -6.01 -5.21
N PRO A 79 0.52 -5.64 -6.50
CA PRO A 79 -0.32 -6.39 -7.42
C PRO A 79 0.27 -7.80 -7.63
N SER A 80 -0.56 -8.82 -7.53
CA SER A 80 -0.22 -10.19 -7.89
C SER A 80 -1.00 -10.60 -9.14
N ALA A 81 -0.34 -11.28 -10.08
CA ALA A 81 -0.98 -11.80 -11.28
C ALA A 81 -1.87 -13.03 -11.00
N ALA A 82 -1.62 -13.73 -9.88
CA ALA A 82 -2.25 -15.01 -9.54
C ALA A 82 -3.14 -14.97 -8.29
N ALA A 83 -3.17 -13.86 -7.53
CA ALA A 83 -3.85 -13.75 -6.24
C ALA A 83 -4.36 -12.31 -5.96
N PRO A 84 -5.21 -12.08 -4.95
CA PRO A 84 -5.53 -10.74 -4.48
C PRO A 84 -4.25 -9.97 -4.16
N ALA A 85 -4.24 -8.64 -4.40
CA ALA A 85 -3.08 -7.82 -4.11
C ALA A 85 -2.67 -7.94 -2.62
N TYR A 86 -1.39 -8.19 -2.38
CA TYR A 86 -0.85 -8.32 -1.03
C TYR A 86 -0.69 -6.95 -0.40
N LEU A 87 -1.23 -6.77 0.82
CA LEU A 87 -0.94 -5.60 1.66
C LEU A 87 0.25 -5.93 2.54
N VAL A 88 1.38 -5.28 2.25
CA VAL A 88 2.61 -5.44 3.02
C VAL A 88 2.88 -4.16 3.77
N GLU A 89 3.16 -4.24 5.06
CA GLU A 89 3.51 -3.05 5.83
C GLU A 89 4.72 -2.35 5.19
N ASP A 90 4.67 -1.02 5.07
CA ASP A 90 5.71 -0.19 4.44
C ASP A 90 6.93 -0.03 5.37
N ALA A 91 7.42 -1.13 5.91
CA ALA A 91 8.62 -1.27 6.72
C ALA A 91 9.67 -2.10 5.95
N PRO A 92 10.97 -1.72 5.97
CA PRO A 92 11.99 -2.44 5.19
C PRO A 92 12.14 -3.91 5.56
N ALA A 93 11.89 -4.27 6.81
CA ALA A 93 11.93 -5.65 7.29
C ALA A 93 10.73 -6.47 6.77
N ALA A 94 9.52 -5.92 6.84
CA ALA A 94 8.30 -6.56 6.35
C ALA A 94 8.35 -6.81 4.85
N LEU A 95 8.83 -5.84 4.08
CA LEU A 95 8.98 -5.97 2.63
C LEU A 95 10.04 -7.02 2.25
N ARG A 96 11.16 -7.10 2.99
CA ARG A 96 12.16 -8.16 2.80
C ARG A 96 11.60 -9.55 3.12
N ALA A 97 10.84 -9.68 4.21
CA ALA A 97 10.20 -10.94 4.58
C ALA A 97 9.19 -11.38 3.51
N PHE A 98 8.35 -10.46 3.03
CA PHE A 98 7.40 -10.72 1.96
C PHE A 98 8.06 -11.26 0.69
N LEU A 99 9.16 -10.62 0.24
CA LEU A 99 9.89 -11.06 -0.96
C LEU A 99 10.48 -12.46 -0.82
N ARG A 100 10.88 -12.87 0.39
CA ARG A 100 11.38 -14.22 0.65
C ARG A 100 10.28 -15.29 0.55
N VAL A 101 9.05 -14.95 0.89
CA VAL A 101 7.91 -15.88 0.91
C VAL A 101 7.22 -15.98 -0.47
N VAL A 102 6.98 -14.83 -1.12
CA VAL A 102 6.24 -14.78 -2.40
C VAL A 102 7.10 -15.12 -3.61
N VAL A 103 8.42 -14.94 -3.50
CA VAL A 103 9.37 -15.49 -4.47
C VAL A 103 9.93 -16.78 -3.87
N PRO A 104 9.27 -17.94 -4.04
CA PRO A 104 9.84 -19.20 -3.59
C PRO A 104 11.22 -19.41 -4.23
N PRO A 105 12.14 -20.13 -3.57
CA PRO A 105 13.34 -20.61 -4.24
C PRO A 105 12.88 -21.39 -5.50
N PRO A 106 13.50 -21.14 -6.66
CA PRO A 106 13.09 -21.78 -7.89
C PRO A 106 13.11 -23.30 -7.72
N GLY A 107 11.95 -23.96 -7.85
CA GLY A 107 11.90 -25.41 -7.97
C GLY A 107 12.67 -25.82 -9.22
N ARG A 108 13.57 -26.81 -9.08
CA ARG A 108 14.56 -27.25 -10.09
C ARG A 108 13.94 -27.65 -11.44
N THR A 109 13.52 -26.68 -12.22
CA THR A 109 12.98 -26.85 -13.57
C THR A 109 13.85 -26.07 -14.55
N LEU A 110 14.00 -26.53 -15.80
CA LEU A 110 14.87 -25.85 -16.78
C LEU A 110 14.50 -24.36 -16.99
N ARG A 111 13.22 -24.01 -16.83
CA ARG A 111 12.72 -22.63 -16.87
C ARG A 111 13.14 -21.78 -15.67
N SER A 112 13.37 -22.41 -14.51
CA SER A 112 13.73 -21.73 -13.27
C SER A 112 15.20 -21.31 -13.23
N ARG A 113 16.07 -21.98 -13.99
CA ARG A 113 17.50 -21.62 -14.14
C ARG A 113 17.72 -20.26 -14.81
N LEU A 114 16.83 -19.85 -15.71
CA LEU A 114 16.89 -18.52 -16.33
C LEU A 114 16.31 -17.43 -15.42
N ALA A 115 15.41 -17.80 -14.50
CA ALA A 115 14.83 -16.88 -13.52
C ALA A 115 15.74 -16.70 -12.28
N GLU A 116 16.60 -17.68 -11.96
CA GLU A 116 17.56 -17.63 -10.84
C GLU A 116 18.39 -16.36 -10.77
N PRO A 117 19.09 -15.90 -11.84
CA PRO A 117 19.87 -14.68 -11.77
C PRO A 117 19.00 -13.43 -11.57
N CYS A 118 17.82 -13.37 -12.18
CA CYS A 118 16.88 -12.25 -11.96
C CYS A 118 16.32 -12.23 -10.53
N LEU A 119 16.00 -13.39 -9.97
CA LEU A 119 15.48 -13.52 -8.60
C LEU A 119 16.59 -13.31 -7.56
N ALA A 120 17.81 -13.77 -7.83
CA ALA A 120 18.98 -13.51 -6.99
C ALA A 120 19.35 -12.01 -7.01
N ALA A 121 19.31 -11.36 -8.18
CA ALA A 121 19.46 -9.91 -8.28
C ALA A 121 18.36 -9.17 -7.52
N LEU A 122 17.10 -9.63 -7.60
CA LEU A 122 15.97 -9.12 -6.81
C LEU A 122 16.05 -9.44 -5.30
N ARG A 123 16.96 -10.29 -4.85
CA ARG A 123 17.20 -10.55 -3.42
C ARG A 123 18.44 -9.81 -2.90
N ALA A 124 19.42 -9.57 -3.78
CA ALA A 124 20.68 -8.90 -3.48
C ALA A 124 20.60 -7.37 -3.60
N LEU A 125 19.76 -6.85 -4.49
CA LEU A 125 19.41 -5.43 -4.50
C LEU A 125 18.61 -5.12 -3.22
N ASP A 126 18.82 -3.96 -2.61
CA ASP A 126 17.96 -3.44 -1.54
C ASP A 126 16.61 -3.02 -2.14
N VAL A 127 15.84 -4.02 -2.59
CA VAL A 127 14.66 -3.86 -3.47
C VAL A 127 13.53 -3.13 -2.76
N GLY A 128 13.68 -2.86 -1.45
CA GLY A 128 12.78 -2.00 -0.71
C GLY A 128 12.55 -0.66 -1.39
N ARG A 129 13.61 0.01 -1.89
CA ARG A 129 13.47 1.31 -2.58
C ARG A 129 12.76 1.22 -3.93
N PRO A 130 13.18 0.37 -4.89
CA PRO A 130 12.49 0.27 -6.18
C PRO A 130 11.09 -0.32 -6.05
N LEU A 131 10.81 -1.29 -5.16
CA LEU A 131 9.43 -1.74 -4.89
C LEU A 131 8.58 -0.66 -4.25
N ARG A 132 9.12 0.13 -3.31
CA ARG A 132 8.39 1.28 -2.75
C ARG A 132 8.08 2.32 -3.82
N ALA A 133 8.96 2.50 -4.80
CA ALA A 133 8.79 3.43 -5.92
C ALA A 133 7.87 2.87 -7.03
N LEU A 134 7.89 1.56 -7.27
CA LEU A 134 7.10 0.85 -8.27
C LEU A 134 5.70 0.49 -7.79
N ALA A 135 5.54 0.25 -6.48
CA ALA A 135 4.24 0.06 -5.86
C ALA A 135 3.51 1.39 -5.85
N ARG A 136 2.69 1.56 -6.88
CA ARG A 136 1.91 2.76 -7.15
C ARG A 136 0.83 2.97 -6.10
N SER A 137 0.45 1.93 -5.36
CA SER A 137 -0.69 1.96 -4.45
C SER A 137 -0.23 1.95 -3.00
N ARG A 138 -0.84 2.81 -2.18
CA ARG A 138 -0.61 2.93 -0.75
C ARG A 138 -1.93 2.94 0.00
N VAL A 139 -1.95 2.28 1.15
CA VAL A 139 -3.07 2.29 2.10
C VAL A 139 -2.52 2.70 3.44
N LEU A 140 -2.99 3.83 3.96
CA LEU A 140 -2.66 4.34 5.29
C LEU A 140 -3.83 4.07 6.22
N VAL A 141 -3.56 3.36 7.31
CA VAL A 141 -4.48 3.20 8.45
C VAL A 141 -4.10 4.23 9.49
N ALA A 142 -5.09 5.01 9.91
CA ALA A 142 -4.91 6.15 10.80
C ALA A 142 -6.13 6.31 11.71
N ARG A 143 -6.01 7.17 12.72
CA ARG A 143 -7.13 7.63 13.54
C ARG A 143 -7.25 9.14 13.51
N ARG A 144 -8.47 9.65 13.68
CA ARG A 144 -8.68 11.07 13.91
C ARG A 144 -8.00 11.46 15.24
N ALA A 145 -7.16 12.49 15.21
CA ALA A 145 -6.52 13.06 16.40
C ALA A 145 -7.55 13.66 17.36
#